data_AF-X0SIB3-F1
#
_entry.id   AF-X0SIB3-F1
#
_cell.length_a   1.000
_cell.length_b   1.000
_cell.length_c   1.000
_cell.angle_alpha   90.00
_cell.angle_beta   90.00
_cell.angle_gamma   90.00
#
_symmetry.space_group_name_H-M   'P 1'
#
loop_
_entity.id
_entity.type
_entity.pdbx_description
1 polymer ?
#
loop_
_entity_poly.entity_id
_entity_poly.type
_entity_poly.pdbx_seq_one_letter_code
_entity_poly.pdbx_strand_id
1 'polypeptide(L)'
;NDPQCGNVHTTDVQTLIPIFWEDELIGWAGGVTHQIDIGGITPGHTLVSSIQRFDDGVYYTCRKIGSNDKIWRDHMISAKKSVRSPMYWELDEKCRLAGNLMIRDAVYEFIKREGIEFYKKFMREAIEEGRRIVLERVKERLIPGRYRAASFMDLPMKDQAWVPIARVDKLSNHPMEMIVKEDGGFSISFDGASAAGANAFNCDKGAMEGGQWVLLTQILIYGDKVNDGAYYAVEKYYPLGSWANPGDPYLSYQAPWGNLIPAYTTMMKCMSYGLFSRGFREEVVPGYGFTGDSIQGGGIYSAGPLKGERWMLSTFEISGQGLGASAVKDGLNWGYAMWNPESDLGDVETWELFQGGIPYLSRKVK
;
A
#
# COMPACT_ATOMS: atom_id res chain seq x y z
N ASN A 1 -12.05 -3.24 2.46
CA ASN A 1 -10.95 -2.35 2.91
C ASN A 1 -10.50 -2.66 4.35
N ASP A 2 -10.92 -3.80 4.92
CA ASP A 2 -10.51 -4.20 6.28
C ASP A 2 -9.07 -4.75 6.27
N PRO A 3 -8.11 -4.19 7.02
CA PRO A 3 -6.73 -4.68 7.07
C PRO A 3 -6.62 -6.12 7.58
N GLN A 4 -7.57 -6.57 8.41
CA GLN A 4 -7.65 -7.97 8.84
C GLN A 4 -7.92 -8.96 7.70
N CYS A 5 -8.44 -8.45 6.57
CA CYS A 5 -8.64 -9.23 5.35
C CYS A 5 -7.51 -9.02 4.33
N GLY A 6 -6.37 -8.48 4.75
CA GLY A 6 -5.19 -8.32 3.92
C GLY A 6 -5.03 -6.94 3.27
N ASN A 7 -5.79 -5.93 3.70
CA ASN A 7 -5.65 -4.57 3.19
C ASN A 7 -4.52 -3.78 3.88
N VAL A 8 -4.10 -2.66 3.28
CA VAL A 8 -3.14 -1.75 3.94
C VAL A 8 -3.85 -0.95 5.03
N HIS A 9 -4.81 -0.11 4.64
CA HIS A 9 -5.61 0.69 5.56
C HIS A 9 -7.01 0.94 5.02
N THR A 10 -7.92 1.48 5.84
CA THR A 10 -9.33 1.66 5.46
C THR A 10 -9.53 2.54 4.23
N THR A 11 -8.63 3.47 3.96
CA THR A 11 -8.75 4.40 2.83
C THR A 11 -8.55 3.74 1.46
N ASP A 12 -7.85 2.60 1.40
CA ASP A 12 -7.73 1.80 0.17
C ASP A 12 -8.96 0.91 0.01
N VAL A 13 -9.86 1.26 -0.90
CA VAL A 13 -11.13 0.54 -1.08
C VAL A 13 -11.05 -0.36 -2.30
N GLN A 14 -11.31 -1.64 -2.08
CA GLN A 14 -11.26 -2.68 -3.08
C GLN A 14 -12.67 -3.07 -3.52
N THR A 15 -12.86 -3.25 -4.83
CA THR A 15 -14.03 -3.91 -5.42
C THR A 15 -13.54 -5.18 -6.10
N LEU A 16 -14.19 -6.30 -5.81
CA LEU A 16 -13.90 -7.61 -6.40
C LEU A 16 -15.15 -8.11 -7.12
N ILE A 17 -14.99 -8.63 -8.34
CA ILE A 17 -16.05 -9.38 -9.04
C ILE A 17 -15.57 -10.79 -9.37
N PRO A 18 -16.43 -11.81 -9.21
CA PRO A 18 -16.11 -13.14 -9.69
C PRO A 18 -16.21 -13.20 -11.22
N ILE A 19 -15.36 -14.02 -11.83
CA ILE A 19 -15.39 -14.33 -13.26
C ILE A 19 -15.87 -15.77 -13.41
N PHE A 20 -17.03 -15.94 -14.05
CA PHE A 20 -17.61 -17.26 -14.33
C PHE A 20 -17.49 -17.58 -15.81
N TRP A 21 -17.07 -18.80 -16.13
CA TRP A 21 -17.17 -19.34 -17.48
C TRP A 21 -18.17 -20.50 -17.43
N GLU A 22 -19.29 -20.36 -18.15
CA GLU A 22 -20.48 -21.20 -17.94
C GLU A 22 -20.90 -21.15 -16.47
N ASP A 23 -21.02 -22.29 -15.79
CA ASP A 23 -21.41 -22.36 -14.37
C ASP A 23 -20.20 -22.53 -13.41
N GLU A 24 -18.97 -22.35 -13.91
CA GLU A 24 -17.74 -22.52 -13.12
C GLU A 24 -17.07 -21.18 -12.78
N LEU A 25 -16.71 -21.00 -11.50
CA LEU A 25 -15.87 -19.88 -11.06
C LEU A 25 -14.42 -20.13 -11.49
N ILE A 26 -13.88 -19.26 -12.35
CA ILE A 26 -12.55 -19.44 -12.94
C ILE A 26 -11.53 -18.37 -12.51
N GLY A 27 -11.97 -17.35 -11.76
CA GLY A 27 -11.09 -16.28 -11.29
C GLY A 27 -11.84 -15.11 -10.70
N TRP A 28 -11.10 -14.04 -10.41
CA TRP A 28 -11.61 -12.79 -9.87
C TRP A 28 -10.92 -11.62 -10.57
N ALA A 29 -11.67 -10.54 -10.79
CA ALA A 29 -11.08 -9.24 -11.10
C ALA A 29 -11.19 -8.34 -9.87
N GLY A 30 -10.11 -7.62 -9.58
CA GLY A 30 -10.01 -6.71 -8.44
C GLY A 30 -9.50 -5.35 -8.86
N GLY A 31 -10.15 -4.31 -8.34
CA GLY A 31 -9.76 -2.92 -8.52
C GLY A 31 -9.68 -2.25 -7.17
N VAL A 32 -8.67 -1.40 -6.97
CA VAL A 32 -8.46 -0.60 -5.76
C VAL A 32 -8.34 0.86 -6.15
N THR A 33 -8.92 1.75 -5.35
CA THR A 33 -8.56 3.17 -5.39
C THR A 33 -8.43 3.70 -3.98
N HIS A 34 -7.49 4.63 -3.82
CA HIS A 34 -7.26 5.34 -2.58
C HIS A 34 -8.29 6.45 -2.43
N GLN A 35 -9.11 6.39 -1.39
CA GLN A 35 -10.14 7.39 -1.14
C GLN A 35 -9.54 8.69 -0.58
N ILE A 36 -10.18 9.81 -0.85
CA ILE A 36 -9.78 11.12 -0.28
C ILE A 36 -10.09 11.19 1.23
N ASP A 37 -11.18 10.52 1.63
CA ASP A 37 -11.65 10.47 3.02
C ASP A 37 -12.43 9.18 3.24
N ILE A 38 -12.32 8.63 4.44
CA ILE A 38 -12.98 7.38 4.85
C ILE A 38 -13.93 7.59 6.05
N GLY A 39 -14.23 8.84 6.40
CA GLY A 39 -15.12 9.17 7.51
C GLY A 39 -14.55 8.95 8.90
N GLY A 40 -13.22 8.84 9.04
CA GLY A 40 -12.58 8.65 10.35
C GLY A 40 -12.54 9.91 11.20
N ILE A 41 -11.84 9.85 12.34
CA ILE A 41 -11.87 10.88 13.39
C ILE A 41 -11.40 12.27 12.91
N THR A 42 -10.51 12.34 11.92
CA THR A 42 -10.03 13.56 11.31
C THR A 42 -10.33 13.57 9.80
N PRO A 43 -10.52 14.74 9.17
CA PRO A 43 -10.70 14.83 7.73
C PRO A 43 -9.38 14.52 6.99
N GLY A 44 -9.43 13.59 6.03
CA GLY A 44 -8.27 13.22 5.22
C GLY A 44 -8.14 11.72 4.98
N HIS A 45 -7.03 11.33 4.36
CA HIS A 45 -6.75 9.98 3.88
C HIS A 45 -5.75 9.19 4.76
N THR A 46 -5.02 9.89 5.63
CA THR A 46 -3.95 9.39 6.54
C THR A 46 -4.10 9.99 7.97
N LEU A 47 -5.11 9.54 8.71
CA LEU A 47 -5.46 9.92 10.07
C LEU A 47 -4.45 9.43 11.13
N VAL A 48 -3.38 10.19 11.34
CA VAL A 48 -2.37 9.92 12.40
C VAL A 48 -2.94 9.98 13.82
N SER A 49 -4.02 10.75 14.02
CA SER A 49 -4.71 10.87 15.32
C SER A 49 -5.50 9.63 15.73
N SER A 50 -5.67 8.67 14.83
CA SER A 50 -6.41 7.45 15.12
C SER A 50 -5.64 6.55 16.10
N ILE A 51 -6.34 5.99 17.09
CA ILE A 51 -5.70 5.11 18.09
C ILE A 51 -6.34 3.73 18.22
N GLN A 52 -7.55 3.56 17.69
CA GLN A 52 -8.35 2.35 17.71
C GLN A 52 -9.18 2.26 16.43
N ARG A 53 -9.67 1.06 16.10
CA ARG A 53 -10.48 0.79 14.91
C ARG A 53 -11.66 1.75 14.73
N PHE A 54 -12.27 2.19 15.83
CA PHE A 54 -13.45 3.05 15.80
C PHE A 54 -13.17 4.49 15.33
N ASP A 55 -11.89 4.87 15.29
CA ASP A 55 -11.42 6.16 14.82
C ASP A 55 -11.02 6.12 13.32
N ASP A 56 -10.81 4.92 12.75
CA ASP A 56 -10.27 4.68 11.39
C ASP A 56 -11.29 4.91 10.26
N GLY A 57 -12.53 5.25 10.60
CA GLY A 57 -13.61 5.45 9.64
C GLY A 57 -14.32 4.15 9.26
N VAL A 58 -14.86 4.09 8.03
CA VAL A 58 -15.72 2.98 7.62
C VAL A 58 -14.94 1.73 7.24
N TYR A 59 -15.35 0.59 7.83
CA TYR A 59 -14.88 -0.74 7.45
C TYR A 59 -15.91 -1.50 6.64
N TYR A 60 -15.44 -2.10 5.56
CA TYR A 60 -16.12 -3.09 4.74
C TYR A 60 -15.30 -4.38 4.72
N THR A 61 -15.76 -5.35 5.53
CA THR A 61 -15.19 -6.69 5.65
C THR A 61 -15.85 -7.62 4.64
N CYS A 62 -15.27 -7.73 3.44
CA CYS A 62 -15.72 -8.61 2.34
C CYS A 62 -17.24 -8.55 2.06
N ARG A 63 -17.85 -7.36 2.20
CA ARG A 63 -19.29 -7.16 2.03
C ARG A 63 -19.68 -7.37 0.57
N LYS A 64 -20.74 -8.14 0.31
CA LYS A 64 -21.41 -8.14 -0.99
C LYS A 64 -22.19 -6.84 -1.15
N ILE A 65 -21.85 -6.06 -2.17
CA ILE A 65 -22.40 -4.70 -2.40
C ILE A 65 -23.29 -4.60 -3.64
N GLY A 66 -23.45 -5.70 -4.39
CA GLY A 66 -24.11 -5.68 -5.68
C GLY A 66 -24.43 -7.07 -6.23
N SER A 67 -25.21 -7.08 -7.30
CA SER A 67 -25.53 -8.26 -8.11
C SER A 67 -25.90 -7.86 -9.53
N ASN A 68 -25.74 -8.77 -10.49
CA ASN A 68 -26.06 -8.52 -11.91
C ASN A 68 -25.37 -7.26 -12.45
N ASP A 69 -24.06 -7.16 -12.20
CA ASP A 69 -23.20 -6.02 -12.58
C ASP A 69 -23.68 -4.64 -12.09
N LYS A 70 -24.52 -4.62 -11.05
CA LYS A 70 -25.08 -3.40 -10.48
C LYS A 70 -24.83 -3.33 -8.98
N ILE A 71 -24.30 -2.20 -8.56
CA ILE A 71 -24.14 -1.85 -7.13
C ILE A 71 -25.52 -1.57 -6.55
N TRP A 72 -25.79 -2.11 -5.37
CA TRP A 72 -27.07 -1.90 -4.70
C TRP A 72 -27.20 -0.47 -4.18
N ARG A 73 -28.42 0.05 -4.26
CA ARG A 73 -28.73 1.44 -3.90
C ARG A 73 -28.51 1.72 -2.41
N ASP A 74 -28.84 0.77 -1.54
CA ASP A 74 -28.67 0.89 -0.09
C ASP A 74 -27.19 0.95 0.31
N HIS A 75 -26.33 0.15 -0.34
CA HIS A 75 -24.88 0.24 -0.19
C HIS A 75 -24.38 1.65 -0.55
N MET A 76 -24.74 2.14 -1.73
CA MET A 76 -24.33 3.48 -2.16
C MET A 76 -24.82 4.60 -1.23
N ILE A 77 -26.06 4.51 -0.75
CA ILE A 77 -26.60 5.50 0.22
C ILE A 77 -25.80 5.43 1.52
N SER A 78 -25.51 4.24 2.02
CA SER A 78 -24.72 4.05 3.24
C SER A 78 -23.32 4.62 3.08
N ALA A 79 -22.61 4.25 2.01
CA ALA A 79 -21.24 4.64 1.80
C ALA A 79 -21.08 6.16 1.65
N LYS A 80 -21.95 6.81 0.87
CA LYS A 80 -21.95 8.27 0.71
C LYS A 80 -22.24 9.01 2.02
N LYS A 81 -23.03 8.44 2.93
CA LYS A 81 -23.29 9.03 4.26
C LYS A 81 -22.16 8.80 5.25
N SER A 82 -21.29 7.83 4.99
CA SER A 82 -20.17 7.49 5.84
C SER A 82 -18.91 8.32 5.58
N VAL A 83 -18.86 9.11 4.50
CA VAL A 83 -17.66 9.89 4.12
C VAL A 83 -17.98 11.38 3.97
N ARG A 84 -16.93 12.21 3.98
CA ARG A 84 -17.02 13.66 3.79
C ARG A 84 -17.03 14.07 2.32
N SER A 85 -16.55 13.21 1.43
CA SER A 85 -16.39 13.45 -0.02
C SER A 85 -17.24 12.47 -0.86
N PRO A 86 -18.59 12.48 -0.73
CA PRO A 86 -19.46 11.44 -1.29
C PRO A 86 -19.49 11.37 -2.82
N MET A 87 -19.22 12.50 -3.49
CA MET A 87 -19.14 12.54 -4.96
C MET A 87 -17.94 11.74 -5.47
N TYR A 88 -16.76 11.96 -4.88
CA TYR A 88 -15.54 11.22 -5.23
C TYR A 88 -15.66 9.74 -4.91
N TRP A 89 -16.22 9.40 -3.75
CA TRP A 89 -16.48 7.99 -3.40
C TRP A 89 -17.31 7.27 -4.48
N GLU A 90 -18.39 7.92 -4.95
CA GLU A 90 -19.26 7.32 -5.97
C GLU A 90 -18.54 7.16 -7.31
N LEU A 91 -17.74 8.15 -7.73
CA LEU A 91 -16.95 8.06 -8.95
C LEU A 91 -15.91 6.94 -8.86
N ASP A 92 -15.25 6.81 -7.72
CA ASP A 92 -14.27 5.77 -7.45
C ASP A 92 -14.88 4.36 -7.42
N GLU A 93 -16.07 4.18 -6.82
CA GLU A 93 -16.79 2.90 -6.90
C GLU A 93 -17.14 2.51 -8.33
N LYS A 94 -17.60 3.48 -9.13
CA LYS A 94 -17.90 3.26 -10.56
C LYS A 94 -16.64 2.94 -11.35
N CYS A 95 -15.53 3.63 -11.06
CA CYS A 95 -14.23 3.40 -11.68
C CYS A 95 -13.76 1.96 -11.45
N ARG A 96 -13.77 1.50 -10.19
CA ARG A 96 -13.38 0.12 -9.85
C ARG A 96 -14.27 -0.93 -10.50
N LEU A 97 -15.59 -0.73 -10.49
CA LEU A 97 -16.51 -1.66 -11.16
C LEU A 97 -16.27 -1.70 -12.67
N ALA A 98 -16.11 -0.55 -13.32
CA ALA A 98 -15.86 -0.47 -14.76
C ALA A 98 -14.58 -1.21 -15.15
N GLY A 99 -13.46 -0.96 -14.44
CA GLY A 99 -12.20 -1.65 -14.68
C GLY A 99 -12.32 -3.17 -14.49
N ASN A 100 -13.02 -3.61 -13.45
CA ASN A 100 -13.25 -5.04 -13.21
C ASN A 100 -14.06 -5.70 -14.33
N LEU A 101 -15.11 -5.05 -14.82
CA LEU A 101 -15.91 -5.56 -15.95
C LEU A 101 -15.07 -5.64 -17.23
N MET A 102 -14.20 -4.66 -17.48
CA MET A 102 -13.26 -4.70 -18.62
C MET A 102 -12.29 -5.89 -18.52
N ILE A 103 -11.74 -6.16 -17.33
CA ILE A 103 -10.87 -7.33 -17.09
C ILE A 103 -11.64 -8.63 -17.36
N ARG A 104 -12.86 -8.77 -16.81
CA ARG A 104 -13.71 -9.94 -17.02
C ARG A 104 -13.98 -10.19 -18.50
N ASP A 105 -14.37 -9.15 -19.22
CA ASP A 105 -14.68 -9.25 -20.64
C ASP A 105 -13.43 -9.61 -21.46
N ALA A 106 -12.24 -9.09 -21.09
CA ALA A 106 -10.97 -9.49 -21.69
C ALA A 106 -10.63 -10.98 -21.43
N VAL A 107 -10.92 -11.49 -20.23
CA VAL A 107 -10.76 -12.93 -19.92
C VAL A 107 -11.73 -13.77 -20.75
N TYR A 108 -12.97 -13.33 -20.94
CA TYR A 108 -13.92 -14.03 -21.82
C TYR A 108 -13.45 -14.08 -23.26
N GLU A 109 -12.96 -12.97 -23.81
CA GLU A 109 -12.41 -12.95 -25.18
C GLU A 109 -11.17 -13.84 -25.31
N PHE A 110 -10.30 -13.89 -24.30
CA PHE A 110 -9.17 -14.80 -24.28
C PHE A 110 -9.62 -16.28 -24.30
N ILE A 111 -10.58 -16.65 -23.45
CA ILE A 111 -11.07 -18.03 -23.36
C ILE A 111 -11.80 -18.45 -24.65
N LYS A 112 -12.57 -17.56 -25.28
CA LYS A 112 -13.19 -17.83 -26.59
C LYS A 112 -12.16 -18.16 -27.67
N ARG A 113 -10.97 -17.55 -27.61
CA ARG A 113 -9.90 -17.73 -28.60
C ARG A 113 -9.01 -18.95 -28.30
N GLU A 114 -8.58 -19.10 -27.05
CA GLU A 114 -7.54 -20.08 -26.67
C GLU A 114 -8.11 -21.32 -25.94
N GLY A 115 -9.35 -21.26 -25.48
CA GLY A 115 -10.01 -22.32 -24.72
C GLY A 115 -9.75 -22.26 -23.20
N ILE A 116 -10.73 -22.77 -22.43
CA ILE A 116 -10.72 -22.71 -20.97
C ILE A 116 -9.59 -23.52 -20.33
N GLU A 117 -9.26 -24.68 -20.90
CA GLU A 117 -8.19 -25.53 -20.39
C GLU A 117 -6.82 -24.86 -20.50
N PHE A 118 -6.57 -24.14 -21.59
CA PHE A 118 -5.35 -23.36 -21.76
C PHE A 118 -5.28 -22.21 -20.74
N TYR A 119 -6.37 -21.47 -20.55
CA TYR A 119 -6.45 -20.41 -19.54
C TYR A 119 -6.13 -20.92 -18.12
N LYS A 120 -6.77 -22.03 -17.70
CA LYS A 120 -6.53 -22.64 -16.37
C LYS A 120 -5.08 -23.10 -16.20
N LYS A 121 -4.48 -23.68 -17.25
CA LYS A 121 -3.07 -24.08 -17.26
C LYS A 121 -2.16 -22.87 -17.14
N PHE A 122 -2.38 -21.85 -17.98
CA PHE A 122 -1.62 -20.61 -18.01
C PHE A 122 -1.55 -19.92 -16.65
N MET A 123 -2.69 -19.76 -15.96
CA MET A 123 -2.71 -19.11 -14.64
C MET A 123 -1.79 -19.81 -13.62
N ARG A 124 -1.83 -21.16 -13.57
CA ARG A 124 -1.00 -21.95 -12.64
C ARG A 124 0.47 -21.88 -13.01
N GLU A 125 0.76 -21.98 -14.30
CA GLU A 125 2.14 -21.92 -14.81
C GLU A 125 2.75 -20.54 -14.60
N ALA A 126 2.00 -19.45 -14.84
CA ALA A 126 2.48 -18.09 -14.65
C ALA A 126 2.87 -17.80 -13.19
N ILE A 127 2.10 -18.32 -12.21
CA ILE A 127 2.41 -18.15 -10.78
C ILE A 127 3.67 -18.95 -10.39
N GLU A 128 3.77 -20.22 -10.79
CA GLU A 128 4.96 -21.03 -10.50
C GLU A 128 6.22 -20.49 -11.21
N GLU A 129 6.07 -19.98 -12.43
CA GLU A 129 7.15 -19.30 -13.15
C GLU A 129 7.64 -18.08 -12.37
N GLY A 130 6.73 -17.22 -11.89
CA GLY A 130 7.08 -16.07 -11.05
C GLY A 130 7.86 -16.47 -9.78
N ARG A 131 7.47 -17.59 -9.14
CA ARG A 131 8.17 -18.11 -7.96
C ARG A 131 9.58 -18.55 -8.29
N ARG A 132 9.77 -19.27 -9.41
CA ARG A 132 11.10 -19.74 -9.86
C ARG A 132 12.01 -18.58 -10.22
N ILE A 133 11.47 -17.57 -10.92
CA ILE A 133 12.22 -16.37 -11.29
C ILE A 133 12.79 -15.70 -10.05
N VAL A 134 12.02 -15.51 -8.97
CA VAL A 134 12.57 -14.92 -7.74
C VAL A 134 13.76 -15.72 -7.21
N LEU A 135 13.64 -17.05 -7.11
CA LEU A 135 14.74 -17.89 -6.62
C LEU A 135 15.98 -17.81 -7.52
N GLU A 136 15.80 -17.76 -8.84
CA GLU A 136 16.89 -17.61 -9.81
C GLU A 136 17.56 -16.24 -9.68
N ARG A 137 16.79 -15.16 -9.56
CA ARG A 137 17.31 -13.80 -9.33
C ARG A 137 18.06 -13.69 -8.03
N VAL A 138 17.59 -14.33 -6.96
CA VAL A 138 18.32 -14.40 -5.69
C VAL A 138 19.69 -15.06 -5.87
N LYS A 139 19.78 -16.21 -6.56
CA LYS A 139 21.05 -16.89 -6.85
C LYS A 139 22.00 -16.08 -7.71
N GLU A 140 21.45 -15.42 -8.72
CA GLU A 140 22.19 -14.61 -9.68
C GLU A 140 22.82 -13.40 -8.96
N ARG A 141 21.97 -12.66 -8.23
CA ARG A 141 22.26 -11.29 -7.80
C ARG A 141 22.76 -11.14 -6.37
N LEU A 142 22.41 -12.06 -5.47
CA LEU A 142 22.76 -11.97 -4.04
C LEU A 142 23.82 -13.01 -3.66
N ILE A 143 24.61 -12.71 -2.63
CA ILE A 143 25.55 -13.66 -2.04
C ILE A 143 24.84 -14.43 -0.91
N PRO A 144 24.93 -15.77 -0.85
CA PRO A 144 24.42 -16.55 0.28
C PRO A 144 25.01 -16.06 1.60
N GLY A 145 24.16 -15.86 2.60
CA GLY A 145 24.58 -15.29 3.86
C GLY A 145 23.45 -14.64 4.63
N ARG A 146 23.86 -13.90 5.65
CA ARG A 146 22.97 -13.21 6.58
C ARG A 146 23.22 -11.72 6.54
N TYR A 147 22.16 -10.97 6.28
CA TYR A 147 22.17 -9.51 6.20
C TYR A 147 21.26 -8.94 7.28
N ARG A 148 21.71 -7.87 7.93
CA ARG A 148 20.95 -7.21 9.00
C ARG A 148 20.97 -5.71 8.82
N ALA A 149 19.81 -5.11 9.04
CA ALA A 149 19.64 -3.68 9.12
C ALA A 149 18.54 -3.36 10.15
N ALA A 150 18.52 -2.11 10.61
CA ALA A 150 17.47 -1.61 11.46
C ALA A 150 17.08 -0.19 11.01
N SER A 151 15.84 0.16 11.31
CA SER A 151 15.31 1.52 11.16
C SER A 151 14.44 1.85 12.36
N PHE A 152 14.26 3.14 12.62
CA PHE A 152 13.47 3.64 13.73
C PHE A 152 12.49 4.70 13.23
N MET A 153 11.32 4.78 13.85
CA MET A 153 10.33 5.83 13.61
C MET A 153 9.92 6.41 14.95
N ASP A 154 10.01 7.73 15.10
CA ASP A 154 9.54 8.43 16.28
C ASP A 154 8.01 8.65 16.22
N LEU A 155 7.39 8.53 17.38
CA LEU A 155 5.98 8.86 17.61
C LEU A 155 5.93 9.81 18.81
N PRO A 156 6.17 11.12 18.62
CA PRO A 156 6.19 12.12 19.68
C PRO A 156 4.76 12.50 20.12
N MET A 157 4.04 11.56 20.71
CA MET A 157 2.61 11.68 21.00
C MET A 157 2.27 12.19 22.40
N LYS A 158 3.26 12.41 23.27
CA LYS A 158 3.03 12.84 24.67
C LYS A 158 2.13 14.07 24.79
N ASP A 159 2.38 15.08 23.96
CA ASP A 159 1.64 16.34 23.98
C ASP A 159 0.66 16.50 22.78
N GLN A 160 0.75 15.60 21.79
CA GLN A 160 -0.05 15.65 20.56
C GLN A 160 -1.30 14.76 20.60
N ALA A 161 -1.28 13.67 21.37
CA ALA A 161 -2.39 12.74 21.41
C ALA A 161 -3.62 13.32 22.15
N TRP A 162 -4.78 13.17 21.52
CA TRP A 162 -6.06 13.67 22.03
C TRP A 162 -6.63 12.81 23.18
N VAL A 163 -6.16 11.57 23.35
CA VAL A 163 -6.57 10.66 24.44
C VAL A 163 -5.42 10.28 25.38
N PRO A 164 -5.65 10.15 26.70
CA PRO A 164 -4.60 9.87 27.68
C PRO A 164 -3.75 8.63 27.41
N ILE A 165 -4.35 7.52 26.95
CA ILE A 165 -3.62 6.26 26.71
C ILE A 165 -2.56 6.36 25.60
N ALA A 166 -2.73 7.30 24.67
CA ALA A 166 -1.81 7.53 23.56
C ALA A 166 -0.81 8.66 23.83
N ARG A 167 -0.89 9.35 24.99
CA ARG A 167 0.03 10.43 25.39
C ARG A 167 1.37 9.90 25.88
N VAL A 168 2.11 9.23 24.99
CA VAL A 168 3.40 8.64 25.27
C VAL A 168 4.30 8.86 24.06
N ASP A 169 5.49 9.41 24.27
CA ASP A 169 6.53 9.43 23.25
C ASP A 169 7.09 8.02 23.06
N LYS A 170 7.11 7.53 21.82
CA LYS A 170 7.61 6.20 21.47
C LYS A 170 8.63 6.29 20.36
N LEU A 171 9.53 5.31 20.33
CA LEU A 171 10.40 5.04 19.19
C LEU A 171 10.11 3.60 18.74
N SER A 172 9.53 3.46 17.56
CA SER A 172 9.24 2.16 16.96
C SER A 172 10.52 1.56 16.37
N ASN A 173 10.85 0.33 16.76
CA ASN A 173 12.00 -0.43 16.25
C ASN A 173 11.56 -1.32 15.08
N HIS A 174 12.31 -1.24 13.98
CA HIS A 174 12.11 -2.04 12.76
C HIS A 174 13.40 -2.79 12.44
N PRO A 175 13.75 -3.84 13.21
CA PRO A 175 14.88 -4.69 12.90
C PRO A 175 14.49 -5.62 11.75
N MET A 176 15.43 -5.90 10.85
CA MET A 176 15.23 -6.91 9.83
C MET A 176 16.47 -7.78 9.67
N GLU A 177 16.28 -9.09 9.78
CA GLU A 177 17.25 -10.09 9.34
C GLU A 177 16.78 -10.69 8.02
N MET A 178 17.67 -10.71 7.03
CA MET A 178 17.46 -11.35 5.74
C MET A 178 18.45 -12.49 5.56
N ILE A 179 17.96 -13.69 5.25
CA ILE A 179 18.78 -14.88 4.98
C ILE A 179 18.67 -15.25 3.51
N VAL A 180 19.82 -15.39 2.87
CA VAL A 180 19.95 -15.90 1.50
C VAL A 180 20.66 -17.25 1.54
N LYS A 181 20.04 -18.28 0.97
CA LYS A 181 20.58 -19.64 0.87
C LYS A 181 21.19 -19.87 -0.51
N GLU A 182 22.10 -20.85 -0.63
CA GLU A 182 22.76 -21.21 -1.89
C GLU A 182 21.78 -21.68 -2.97
N ASP A 183 20.66 -22.28 -2.56
CA ASP A 183 19.60 -22.77 -3.44
C ASP A 183 18.59 -21.68 -3.85
N GLY A 184 18.89 -20.40 -3.56
CA GLY A 184 18.03 -19.26 -3.86
C GLY A 184 16.96 -19.00 -2.80
N GLY A 185 16.87 -19.84 -1.77
CA GLY A 185 15.95 -19.61 -0.66
C GLY A 185 16.20 -18.26 0.00
N PHE A 186 15.12 -17.51 0.23
CA PHE A 186 15.14 -16.15 0.70
C PHE A 186 14.15 -15.99 1.85
N SER A 187 14.61 -15.49 2.99
CA SER A 187 13.73 -15.23 4.14
C SER A 187 13.98 -13.88 4.76
N ILE A 188 12.91 -13.30 5.30
CA ILE A 188 12.95 -12.06 6.09
C ILE A 188 12.30 -12.29 7.46
N SER A 189 12.89 -11.69 8.48
CA SER A 189 12.41 -11.75 9.86
C SER A 189 12.43 -10.37 10.49
N PHE A 190 11.33 -9.99 11.11
CA PHE A 190 11.19 -8.79 11.93
C PHE A 190 11.25 -9.11 13.43
N ASP A 191 11.95 -10.18 13.81
CA ASP A 191 12.17 -10.51 15.22
C ASP A 191 12.84 -9.35 15.98
N GLY A 192 12.28 -9.00 17.14
CA GLY A 192 12.63 -7.79 17.89
C GLY A 192 11.91 -6.51 17.50
N ALA A 193 10.94 -6.55 16.57
CA ALA A 193 10.05 -5.43 16.27
C ALA A 193 9.28 -4.98 17.53
N SER A 194 9.11 -3.67 17.69
CA SER A 194 8.39 -3.10 18.84
C SER A 194 6.94 -3.60 18.90
N ALA A 195 6.37 -3.60 20.11
CA ALA A 195 4.97 -3.94 20.33
C ALA A 195 4.04 -2.98 19.57
N ALA A 196 2.89 -3.51 19.15
CA ALA A 196 1.76 -2.71 18.70
C ALA A 196 1.21 -1.80 19.82
N GLY A 197 0.33 -0.86 19.50
CA GLY A 197 -0.38 -0.12 20.54
C GLY A 197 -1.33 0.96 20.04
N ALA A 198 -1.83 1.77 20.97
CA ALA A 198 -2.79 2.85 20.71
C ALA A 198 -2.18 4.00 19.88
N ASN A 199 -2.13 3.81 18.56
CA ASN A 199 -1.66 4.74 17.53
C ASN A 199 -2.06 4.22 16.14
N ALA A 200 -1.94 5.05 15.11
CA ALA A 200 -2.39 4.72 13.77
C ALA A 200 -1.43 3.84 12.95
N PHE A 201 -0.21 3.57 13.44
CA PHE A 201 0.88 3.01 12.63
C PHE A 201 0.96 1.48 12.70
N ASN A 202 0.04 0.80 13.38
CA ASN A 202 0.01 -0.66 13.35
C ASN A 202 -0.27 -1.16 11.93
N CYS A 203 0.40 -2.24 11.54
CA CYS A 203 0.29 -2.90 10.24
C CYS A 203 -0.27 -4.30 10.45
N ASP A 204 -1.14 -4.76 9.55
CA ASP A 204 -1.46 -6.18 9.46
C ASP A 204 -0.49 -6.88 8.48
N LYS A 205 -0.43 -8.22 8.52
CA LYS A 205 0.43 -9.04 7.67
C LYS A 205 0.21 -8.76 6.19
N GLY A 206 -1.03 -8.50 5.76
CA GLY A 206 -1.32 -8.19 4.36
C GLY A 206 -0.60 -6.92 3.88
N ALA A 207 -0.58 -5.87 4.72
CA ALA A 207 0.15 -4.64 4.42
C ALA A 207 1.65 -4.90 4.29
N MET A 208 2.22 -5.66 5.24
CA MET A 208 3.62 -6.06 5.22
C MET A 208 3.95 -6.85 3.94
N GLU A 209 3.21 -7.91 3.67
CA GLU A 209 3.41 -8.77 2.52
C GLU A 209 3.29 -8.02 1.19
N GLY A 210 2.34 -7.09 1.07
CA GLY A 210 2.21 -6.21 -0.09
C GLY A 210 3.43 -5.29 -0.26
N GLY A 211 3.90 -4.64 0.81
CA GLY A 211 5.09 -3.78 0.78
C GLY A 211 6.36 -4.54 0.37
N GLN A 212 6.55 -5.75 0.92
CA GLN A 212 7.65 -6.63 0.52
C GLN A 212 7.57 -6.96 -0.97
N TRP A 213 6.40 -7.37 -1.44
CA TRP A 213 6.19 -7.76 -2.83
C TRP A 213 6.45 -6.59 -3.78
N VAL A 214 5.94 -5.39 -3.47
CA VAL A 214 6.21 -4.15 -4.21
C VAL A 214 7.71 -3.87 -4.31
N LEU A 215 8.48 -4.07 -3.24
CA LEU A 215 9.92 -3.84 -3.32
C LEU A 215 10.67 -4.88 -4.14
N LEU A 216 10.23 -6.14 -4.14
CA LEU A 216 10.81 -7.16 -5.00
C LEU A 216 10.62 -6.80 -6.48
N THR A 217 9.44 -6.31 -6.86
CA THR A 217 9.17 -5.91 -8.26
C THR A 217 9.99 -4.71 -8.70
N GLN A 218 10.49 -3.90 -7.76
CA GLN A 218 11.31 -2.73 -8.09
C GLN A 218 12.82 -3.04 -8.12
N ILE A 219 13.30 -3.98 -7.31
CA ILE A 219 14.76 -4.20 -7.13
C ILE A 219 15.23 -5.52 -7.74
N LEU A 220 14.40 -6.56 -7.70
CA LEU A 220 14.86 -7.92 -8.01
C LEU A 220 14.22 -8.51 -9.27
N ILE A 221 12.93 -8.25 -9.50
CA ILE A 221 12.15 -8.86 -10.60
C ILE A 221 11.49 -7.82 -11.53
N TYR A 222 12.08 -6.63 -11.66
CA TYR A 222 11.55 -5.52 -12.48
C TYR A 222 11.39 -5.83 -13.98
N GLY A 223 12.06 -6.86 -14.49
CA GLY A 223 11.97 -7.28 -15.91
C GLY A 223 11.12 -8.52 -16.15
N ASP A 224 10.47 -9.04 -15.11
CA ASP A 224 9.85 -10.36 -15.11
C ASP A 224 8.34 -10.29 -14.79
N LYS A 225 7.67 -11.45 -14.71
CA LYS A 225 6.23 -11.52 -14.44
C LYS A 225 5.91 -11.04 -13.02
N VAL A 226 5.04 -10.05 -12.93
CA VAL A 226 4.56 -9.46 -11.68
C VAL A 226 3.31 -10.21 -11.21
N ASN A 227 3.46 -11.16 -10.28
CA ASN A 227 2.35 -11.93 -9.68
C ASN A 227 2.73 -12.53 -8.31
N ASP A 228 1.82 -13.31 -7.71
CA ASP A 228 1.99 -13.94 -6.39
C ASP A 228 3.06 -15.04 -6.33
N GLY A 229 3.67 -15.42 -7.45
CA GLY A 229 4.84 -16.30 -7.43
C GLY A 229 5.94 -15.75 -6.49
N ALA A 230 6.16 -14.44 -6.51
CA ALA A 230 7.09 -13.78 -5.61
C ALA A 230 6.66 -13.84 -4.13
N TYR A 231 5.36 -13.86 -3.87
CA TYR A 231 4.83 -14.06 -2.52
C TYR A 231 5.22 -15.44 -1.97
N TYR A 232 5.08 -16.49 -2.79
CA TYR A 232 5.40 -17.88 -2.41
C TYR A 232 6.90 -18.16 -2.34
N ALA A 233 7.74 -17.30 -2.91
CA ALA A 233 9.19 -17.50 -2.94
C ALA A 233 9.90 -17.04 -1.66
N VAL A 234 9.22 -16.30 -0.78
CA VAL A 234 9.83 -15.68 0.39
C VAL A 234 9.23 -16.22 1.69
N GLU A 235 10.08 -16.74 2.57
CA GLU A 235 9.72 -17.07 3.95
C GLU A 235 9.71 -15.80 4.81
N LYS A 236 8.66 -15.60 5.60
CA LYS A 236 8.41 -14.33 6.31
C LYS A 236 8.10 -14.60 7.76
N TYR A 237 8.69 -13.82 8.66
CA TYR A 237 8.36 -13.87 10.08
C TYR A 237 8.05 -12.48 10.63
N TYR A 238 6.79 -12.31 11.05
CA TYR A 238 6.29 -11.13 11.75
C TYR A 238 5.86 -11.54 13.18
N PRO A 239 6.58 -11.13 14.24
CA PRO A 239 6.28 -11.54 15.61
C PRO A 239 4.87 -11.15 16.03
N LEU A 240 4.10 -12.09 16.60
CA LEU A 240 2.76 -11.79 17.11
C LEU A 240 2.84 -10.78 18.26
N GLY A 241 1.96 -9.78 18.25
CA GLY A 241 1.94 -8.66 19.19
C GLY A 241 2.85 -7.49 18.81
N SER A 242 3.68 -7.63 17.77
CA SER A 242 4.46 -6.52 17.21
C SER A 242 3.57 -5.59 16.38
N TRP A 243 4.06 -4.38 16.08
CA TRP A 243 3.37 -3.47 15.17
C TRP A 243 3.15 -4.06 13.76
N ALA A 244 3.91 -5.07 13.35
CA ALA A 244 3.80 -5.74 12.04
C ALA A 244 2.82 -6.92 12.02
N ASN A 245 2.44 -7.43 13.20
CA ASN A 245 1.45 -8.48 13.38
C ASN A 245 0.79 -8.34 14.76
N PRO A 246 -0.07 -7.32 14.98
CA PRO A 246 -0.61 -7.01 16.29
C PRO A 246 -1.48 -8.12 16.88
N GLY A 247 -2.29 -8.77 16.04
CA GLY A 247 -3.26 -9.78 16.47
C GLY A 247 -4.51 -9.21 17.16
N ASP A 248 -4.66 -7.89 17.24
CA ASP A 248 -5.81 -7.22 17.85
C ASP A 248 -6.65 -6.45 16.82
N PRO A 249 -7.88 -6.90 16.47
CA PRO A 249 -8.78 -6.21 15.55
C PRO A 249 -9.10 -4.77 15.91
N TYR A 250 -9.05 -4.43 17.20
CA TYR A 250 -9.57 -3.17 17.71
C TYR A 250 -8.53 -2.05 17.75
N LEU A 251 -7.27 -2.34 17.42
CA LEU A 251 -6.28 -1.30 17.18
C LEU A 251 -6.57 -0.50 15.90
N SER A 252 -5.97 0.67 15.80
CA SER A 252 -5.96 1.43 14.56
C SER A 252 -4.90 0.88 13.59
N TYR A 253 -5.30 0.79 12.33
CA TYR A 253 -4.49 0.41 11.17
C TYR A 253 -4.59 1.47 10.08
N GLN A 254 -4.83 2.73 10.46
CA GLN A 254 -5.17 3.77 9.51
C GLN A 254 -3.94 4.29 8.76
N ALA A 255 -2.81 4.49 9.44
CA ALA A 255 -1.60 5.04 8.86
C ALA A 255 -0.41 4.07 9.00
N PRO A 256 -0.55 2.79 8.58
CA PRO A 256 0.47 1.76 8.72
C PRO A 256 1.79 2.15 8.06
N TRP A 257 1.72 3.01 7.03
CA TRP A 257 2.85 3.64 6.34
C TRP A 257 3.92 4.17 7.31
N GLY A 258 3.52 4.68 8.48
CA GLY A 258 4.44 5.15 9.52
C GLY A 258 5.45 4.11 9.99
N ASN A 259 5.07 2.83 10.07
CA ASN A 259 6.01 1.74 10.36
C ASN A 259 6.43 0.95 9.11
N LEU A 260 5.53 0.78 8.15
CA LEU A 260 5.75 -0.01 6.93
C LEU A 260 6.93 0.53 6.10
N ILE A 261 6.96 1.84 5.86
CA ILE A 261 7.99 2.50 5.03
C ILE A 261 9.39 2.34 5.64
N PRO A 262 9.64 2.75 6.91
CA PRO A 262 10.97 2.60 7.52
C PRO A 262 11.37 1.14 7.70
N ALA A 263 10.42 0.23 7.93
CA ALA A 263 10.69 -1.21 7.96
C ALA A 263 11.27 -1.70 6.63
N TYR A 264 10.63 -1.39 5.50
CA TYR A 264 11.09 -1.85 4.20
C TYR A 264 12.33 -1.11 3.66
N THR A 265 12.67 0.06 4.23
CA THR A 265 13.98 0.68 3.99
C THR A 265 15.11 -0.26 4.44
N THR A 266 14.90 -1.05 5.50
CA THR A 266 15.89 -2.05 5.93
C THR A 266 16.07 -3.19 4.93
N MET A 267 14.99 -3.56 4.22
CA MET A 267 15.04 -4.54 3.13
C MET A 267 15.89 -4.04 1.97
N MET A 268 15.68 -2.78 1.55
CA MET A 268 16.51 -2.14 0.53
C MET A 268 17.99 -2.10 0.91
N LYS A 269 18.33 -1.79 2.17
CA LYS A 269 19.71 -1.82 2.68
C LYS A 269 20.31 -3.23 2.58
N CYS A 270 19.60 -4.24 3.09
CA CYS A 270 20.08 -5.62 3.08
C CYS A 270 20.29 -6.16 1.66
N MET A 271 19.35 -5.93 0.75
CA MET A 271 19.51 -6.30 -0.66
C MET A 271 20.69 -5.57 -1.30
N SER A 272 20.83 -4.27 -1.03
CA SER A 272 21.94 -3.45 -1.52
C SER A 272 23.31 -3.97 -1.08
N TYR A 273 23.45 -4.47 0.16
CA TYR A 273 24.69 -5.10 0.60
C TYR A 273 25.04 -6.33 -0.24
N GLY A 274 24.05 -7.17 -0.53
CA GLY A 274 24.25 -8.35 -1.39
C GLY A 274 24.63 -7.97 -2.81
N LEU A 275 23.88 -7.06 -3.43
CA LEU A 275 24.11 -6.55 -4.79
C LEU A 275 25.51 -5.93 -4.92
N PHE A 276 25.87 -5.04 -3.98
CA PHE A 276 27.17 -4.38 -3.96
C PHE A 276 28.31 -5.38 -3.86
N SER A 277 28.17 -6.38 -2.99
CA SER A 277 29.18 -7.41 -2.75
C SER A 277 29.36 -8.33 -3.96
N ARG A 278 28.28 -8.62 -4.69
CA ARG A 278 28.29 -9.44 -5.90
C ARG A 278 28.86 -8.70 -7.11
N GLY A 279 28.75 -7.36 -7.13
CA GLY A 279 29.28 -6.49 -8.18
C GLY A 279 28.22 -5.74 -8.99
N PHE A 280 26.92 -5.95 -8.72
CA PHE A 280 25.81 -5.25 -9.36
C PHE A 280 25.65 -3.84 -8.78
N ARG A 281 26.61 -2.95 -9.05
CA ARG A 281 26.67 -1.60 -8.45
C ARG A 281 25.56 -0.70 -8.94
N GLU A 282 25.16 -0.87 -10.18
CA GLU A 282 24.05 -0.20 -10.84
C GLU A 282 22.69 -0.51 -10.19
N GLU A 283 22.54 -1.67 -9.56
CA GLU A 283 21.31 -2.12 -8.91
C GLU A 283 21.21 -1.69 -7.43
N VAL A 284 22.30 -1.16 -6.87
CA VAL A 284 22.32 -0.74 -5.46
C VAL A 284 21.41 0.46 -5.27
N VAL A 285 20.44 0.33 -4.36
CA VAL A 285 19.53 1.39 -3.91
C VAL A 285 19.27 1.17 -2.41
N PRO A 286 19.99 1.85 -1.50
CA PRO A 286 19.99 1.52 -0.08
C PRO A 286 18.78 2.07 0.68
N GLY A 287 17.88 2.81 0.02
CA GLY A 287 16.67 3.34 0.62
C GLY A 287 16.00 4.43 -0.20
N TYR A 288 15.01 5.07 0.39
CA TYR A 288 14.18 6.11 -0.19
C TYR A 288 13.73 7.09 0.89
N GLY A 289 13.22 8.25 0.48
CA GLY A 289 12.58 9.22 1.36
C GLY A 289 11.32 8.65 1.99
N PHE A 290 11.05 9.05 3.23
CA PHE A 290 9.79 8.71 3.90
C PHE A 290 8.64 9.47 3.23
N THR A 291 7.65 8.75 2.71
CA THR A 291 6.44 9.34 2.08
C THR A 291 5.47 9.85 3.15
N GLY A 292 5.96 10.76 3.99
CA GLY A 292 5.24 11.40 5.09
C GLY A 292 4.78 12.82 4.75
N ASP A 293 4.39 13.56 5.80
CA ASP A 293 3.84 14.92 5.70
C ASP A 293 2.63 15.04 4.76
N SER A 294 1.72 14.07 4.83
CA SER A 294 0.45 14.11 4.13
C SER A 294 -0.37 15.29 4.64
N ILE A 295 -0.38 16.39 3.88
CA ILE A 295 -1.14 17.60 4.20
C ILE A 295 -2.62 17.24 4.15
N GLN A 296 -3.28 17.40 5.29
CA GLN A 296 -4.65 16.96 5.50
C GLN A 296 -5.50 18.01 6.16
N GLY A 297 -6.81 17.86 5.97
CA GLY A 297 -7.80 18.74 6.56
C GLY A 297 -9.02 18.82 5.68
N GLY A 298 -9.77 19.90 5.83
CA GLY A 298 -10.98 20.11 5.06
C GLY A 298 -11.81 21.24 5.57
N GLY A 299 -12.90 21.49 4.87
CA GLY A 299 -13.81 22.56 5.20
C GLY A 299 -15.11 22.46 4.43
N ILE A 300 -15.79 23.60 4.39
CA ILE A 300 -17.00 23.82 3.61
C ILE A 300 -16.70 24.94 2.62
N TYR A 301 -17.11 24.79 1.37
CA TYR A 301 -17.00 25.86 0.41
C TYR A 301 -17.84 27.06 0.86
N SER A 302 -17.22 28.23 0.99
CA SER A 302 -17.86 29.46 1.45
C SER A 302 -18.57 30.23 0.33
N ALA A 303 -18.20 29.97 -0.93
CA ALA A 303 -18.71 30.63 -2.13
C ALA A 303 -18.65 29.70 -3.36
N GLY A 304 -19.18 30.18 -4.49
CA GLY A 304 -19.16 29.44 -5.76
C GLY A 304 -20.26 28.37 -5.90
N PRO A 305 -20.24 27.57 -6.98
CA PRO A 305 -21.28 26.58 -7.27
C PRO A 305 -21.34 25.42 -6.27
N LEU A 306 -20.27 25.21 -5.50
CA LEU A 306 -20.19 24.18 -4.47
C LEU A 306 -20.45 24.72 -3.06
N LYS A 307 -20.91 25.97 -2.91
CA LYS A 307 -21.15 26.58 -1.58
C LYS A 307 -22.00 25.69 -0.69
N GLY A 308 -21.52 25.43 0.53
CA GLY A 308 -22.18 24.56 1.51
C GLY A 308 -21.76 23.09 1.41
N GLU A 309 -21.13 22.67 0.31
CA GLU A 309 -20.54 21.34 0.17
C GLU A 309 -19.20 21.24 0.91
N ARG A 310 -18.87 20.02 1.34
CA ARG A 310 -17.59 19.71 1.99
C ARG A 310 -16.50 19.50 0.95
N TRP A 311 -15.28 19.94 1.28
CA TRP A 311 -14.06 19.64 0.53
C TRP A 311 -12.98 19.19 1.48
N MET A 312 -12.07 18.34 1.00
CA MET A 312 -10.98 17.77 1.77
C MET A 312 -9.64 18.28 1.25
N LEU A 313 -8.71 18.55 2.15
CA LEU A 313 -7.31 18.74 1.85
C LEU A 313 -6.65 17.37 1.99
N SER A 314 -6.09 16.86 0.90
CA SER A 314 -5.55 15.49 0.83
C SER A 314 -4.62 15.39 -0.37
N THR A 315 -3.56 16.21 -0.37
CA THR A 315 -2.62 16.25 -1.50
C THR A 315 -1.81 14.96 -1.58
N PHE A 316 -1.58 14.48 -2.80
CA PHE A 316 -0.73 13.32 -3.04
C PHE A 316 0.69 13.69 -3.45
N GLU A 317 1.12 14.95 -3.24
CA GLU A 317 2.53 15.37 -3.43
C GLU A 317 3.54 14.50 -2.67
N ILE A 318 3.09 13.79 -1.63
CA ILE A 318 3.87 12.77 -0.93
C ILE A 318 4.36 11.63 -1.85
N SER A 319 3.81 11.49 -3.06
CA SER A 319 4.24 10.55 -4.11
C SER A 319 5.61 10.89 -4.72
N GLY A 320 6.10 12.13 -4.57
CA GLY A 320 7.37 12.62 -5.13
C GLY A 320 8.43 12.84 -4.09
N GLN A 321 8.85 11.75 -3.43
CA GLN A 321 10.00 11.77 -2.53
C GLN A 321 11.31 11.53 -3.29
N GLY A 322 12.41 11.72 -2.56
CA GLY A 322 13.73 11.34 -3.05
C GLY A 322 13.91 9.82 -3.07
N LEU A 323 14.64 9.33 -4.08
CA LEU A 323 15.19 7.99 -4.09
C LEU A 323 16.63 8.05 -3.57
N GLY A 324 17.06 7.05 -2.80
CA GLY A 324 18.43 6.97 -2.33
C GLY A 324 19.44 6.91 -3.48
N ALA A 325 20.64 7.45 -3.23
CA ALA A 325 21.74 7.35 -4.18
C ALA A 325 22.11 5.89 -4.45
N SER A 326 22.53 5.61 -5.68
CA SER A 326 23.06 4.31 -6.06
C SER A 326 24.57 4.24 -5.78
N ALA A 327 25.19 3.08 -5.94
CA ALA A 327 26.64 2.96 -5.85
C ALA A 327 27.39 3.59 -7.05
N VAL A 328 26.67 4.07 -8.07
CA VAL A 328 27.24 4.63 -9.31
C VAL A 328 26.72 6.02 -9.67
N LYS A 329 25.70 6.54 -8.98
CA LYS A 329 25.08 7.84 -9.29
C LYS A 329 24.27 8.38 -8.12
N ASP A 330 24.03 9.68 -8.14
CA ASP A 330 23.11 10.34 -7.23
C ASP A 330 21.68 9.79 -7.35
N GLY A 331 20.91 10.01 -6.29
CA GLY A 331 19.51 9.61 -6.22
C GLY A 331 18.59 10.51 -7.05
N LEU A 332 17.31 10.16 -7.07
CA LEU A 332 16.26 11.03 -7.62
C LEU A 332 15.85 12.03 -6.53
N ASN A 333 15.56 13.28 -6.90
CA ASN A 333 15.20 14.31 -5.93
C ASN A 333 13.72 14.23 -5.48
N TRP A 334 12.78 14.09 -6.41
CA TRP A 334 11.32 14.06 -6.16
C TRP A 334 10.60 13.11 -7.14
N GLY A 335 11.18 11.93 -7.35
CA GLY A 335 10.78 11.02 -8.42
C GLY A 335 10.43 9.62 -7.95
N TYR A 336 10.13 9.42 -6.66
CA TYR A 336 9.90 8.09 -6.13
C TYR A 336 8.98 8.09 -4.91
N ALA A 337 8.14 7.07 -4.81
CA ALA A 337 7.49 6.65 -3.58
C ALA A 337 7.59 5.11 -3.47
N MET A 338 7.86 4.60 -2.26
CA MET A 338 8.05 3.16 -2.04
C MET A 338 6.88 2.32 -2.60
N TRP A 339 5.65 2.78 -2.35
CA TRP A 339 4.42 2.12 -2.73
C TRP A 339 4.03 2.32 -4.20
N ASN A 340 4.61 3.31 -4.90
CA ASN A 340 4.46 3.51 -6.34
C ASN A 340 5.70 4.24 -6.91
N PRO A 341 6.54 3.57 -7.70
CA PRO A 341 7.74 4.19 -8.27
C PRO A 341 7.41 5.17 -9.41
N GLU A 342 6.19 5.13 -9.97
CA GLU A 342 5.71 6.03 -11.02
C GLU A 342 5.18 7.32 -10.38
N SER A 343 6.12 8.10 -9.87
CA SER A 343 5.84 9.33 -9.13
C SER A 343 5.17 10.40 -9.98
N ASP A 344 4.09 10.99 -9.46
CA ASP A 344 3.43 12.16 -10.01
C ASP A 344 2.98 13.09 -8.88
N LEU A 345 3.56 14.28 -8.87
CA LEU A 345 3.26 15.33 -7.89
C LEU A 345 1.91 16.03 -8.15
N GLY A 346 1.35 15.87 -9.35
CA GLY A 346 0.16 16.57 -9.83
C GLY A 346 0.40 18.05 -10.13
N ASP A 347 -0.44 18.61 -11.00
CA ASP A 347 -0.44 20.04 -11.31
C ASP A 347 -1.02 20.86 -10.15
N VAL A 348 -0.35 21.99 -9.85
CA VAL A 348 -0.80 22.94 -8.83
C VAL A 348 -2.23 23.41 -9.12
N GLU A 349 -2.52 23.76 -10.37
CA GLU A 349 -3.85 24.21 -10.80
C GLU A 349 -4.92 23.16 -10.51
N THR A 350 -4.60 21.88 -10.73
CA THR A 350 -5.48 20.76 -10.42
C THR A 350 -5.71 20.62 -8.91
N TRP A 351 -4.66 20.76 -8.09
CA TRP A 351 -4.81 20.71 -6.64
C TRP A 351 -5.67 21.85 -6.10
N GLU A 352 -5.47 23.08 -6.58
CA GLU A 352 -6.26 24.25 -6.16
C GLU A 352 -7.75 24.06 -6.45
N LEU A 353 -8.10 23.43 -7.59
CA LEU A 353 -9.48 23.15 -7.96
C LEU A 353 -10.20 22.22 -6.96
N PHE A 354 -9.49 21.22 -6.42
CA PHE A 354 -10.09 20.19 -5.57
C PHE A 354 -9.98 20.48 -4.06
N GLN A 355 -9.03 21.32 -3.66
CA GLN A 355 -8.68 21.58 -2.26
C GLN A 355 -9.25 22.89 -1.74
N GLY A 356 -10.52 23.18 -2.06
CA GLY A 356 -11.20 24.35 -1.52
C GLY A 356 -10.71 25.69 -2.09
N GLY A 357 -9.91 25.68 -3.17
CA GLY A 357 -9.28 26.88 -3.71
C GLY A 357 -8.12 27.40 -2.87
N ILE A 358 -7.47 26.56 -2.04
CA ILE A 358 -6.28 26.96 -1.29
C ILE A 358 -5.15 27.26 -2.28
N PRO A 359 -4.66 28.51 -2.36
CA PRO A 359 -3.64 28.87 -3.33
C PRO A 359 -2.25 28.38 -2.90
N TYR A 360 -1.46 27.90 -3.85
CA TYR A 360 -0.05 27.60 -3.64
C TYR A 360 0.76 28.90 -3.66
N LEU A 361 1.29 29.30 -2.51
CA LEU A 361 2.19 30.46 -2.44
C LEU A 361 3.59 30.15 -3.01
N SER A 362 4.01 28.88 -2.93
CA SER A 362 5.27 28.41 -3.51
C SER A 362 5.27 26.89 -3.63
N ARG A 363 5.91 26.36 -4.68
CA ARG A 363 6.32 24.97 -4.81
C ARG A 363 7.79 24.96 -5.20
N LYS A 364 8.67 24.44 -4.34
CA LYS A 364 10.12 24.53 -4.54
C LYS A 364 10.83 23.25 -4.12
N VAL A 365 12.00 23.02 -4.71
CA VAL A 365 12.92 21.99 -4.26
C VAL A 365 13.35 22.30 -2.83
N LYS A 366 13.34 21.27 -1.98
CA LYS A 366 13.64 21.39 -0.56
C LYS A 366 15.15 21.33 -0.28
#